data_AF-A0A1N7GER0-F1
#
_entry.id   AF-A0A1N7GER0-F1
#
_cell.length_a   1.000
_cell.length_b   1.000
_cell.length_c   1.000
_cell.angle_alpha   90.00
_cell.angle_beta   90.00
_cell.angle_gamma   90.00
#
_symmetry.space_group_name_H-M   'P 1'
#
loop_
_entity.id
_entity.type
_entity.pdbx_description
1 polymer ?
#
loop_
_entity_poly.entity_id
_entity_poly.type
_entity_poly.pdbx_seq_one_letter_code
_entity_poly.pdbx_strand_id
1 'polypeptide(L)'
;MPSHTKAAWRLTQTLMQRLAFALLVAATLSLLTVTALATFGVLPWLEMTARIGDTTYDAAGRMFQIGATALAVMLCFFLPSNGRIMALETSHRRFAINMEDVARAYAAAHAADRAGAFSVHSEFDAVRARLAHLNDHPDLGTLEPSMLEVAAQMSYLSRELAETYSDEKVERARAFLIQRQQEIEAFETRLEKAKLVCQELKHWAMRVDMDESVARSQLHRLKDDLKTVLPELDQADLPRGPRPVAGPIKTAAE
;
A
#
# COMPACT_ATOMS: atom_id res chain seq x y z
N MET A 1 -20.22 16.20 -14.48
CA MET A 1 -21.10 16.31 -13.28
C MET A 1 -20.22 16.51 -12.05
N PRO A 2 -20.38 17.66 -11.37
CA PRO A 2 -19.23 18.41 -10.86
C PRO A 2 -18.77 17.84 -9.52
N SER A 3 -17.47 17.94 -9.25
CA SER A 3 -16.77 17.50 -8.04
C SER A 3 -17.51 17.73 -6.71
N HIS A 4 -18.32 18.79 -6.62
CA HIS A 4 -19.13 19.14 -5.45
C HIS A 4 -20.16 18.07 -5.05
N THR A 5 -20.79 17.38 -6.00
CA THR A 5 -21.78 16.33 -5.67
C THR A 5 -21.12 15.08 -5.10
N LYS A 6 -19.95 14.72 -5.64
CA LYS A 6 -19.13 13.62 -5.12
C LYS A 6 -18.56 13.93 -3.73
N ALA A 7 -18.17 15.19 -3.49
CA ALA A 7 -17.70 15.64 -2.18
C ALA A 7 -18.82 15.63 -1.15
N ALA A 8 -19.99 16.17 -1.47
CA ALA A 8 -21.17 16.15 -0.61
C ALA A 8 -21.59 14.71 -0.27
N TRP A 9 -21.59 13.81 -1.26
CA TRP A 9 -21.90 12.39 -1.05
C TRP A 9 -20.93 11.68 -0.09
N ARG A 10 -19.63 11.96 -0.20
CA ARG A 10 -18.64 11.39 0.74
C ARG A 10 -18.82 11.95 2.15
N LEU A 11 -19.19 13.23 2.26
CA LEU A 11 -19.44 13.88 3.54
C LEU A 11 -20.68 13.31 4.23
N THR A 12 -21.78 13.12 3.49
CA THR A 12 -22.98 12.47 4.03
C THR A 12 -22.72 11.00 4.39
N GLN A 13 -21.98 10.27 3.55
CA GLN A 13 -21.60 8.88 3.84
C GLN A 13 -20.76 8.76 5.12
N THR A 14 -19.77 9.64 5.31
CA THR A 14 -18.91 9.62 6.51
C THR A 14 -19.67 10.03 7.78
N LEU A 15 -20.56 11.02 7.69
CA LEU A 15 -21.45 11.39 8.78
C LEU A 15 -22.37 10.23 9.17
N MET A 16 -22.99 9.57 8.19
CA MET A 16 -23.88 8.44 8.42
C MET A 16 -23.13 7.26 9.04
N GLN A 17 -21.90 6.97 8.60
CA GLN A 17 -21.08 5.90 9.15
C GLN A 17 -20.65 6.19 10.59
N ARG A 18 -20.29 7.44 10.92
CA ARG A 18 -19.99 7.85 12.30
C ARG A 18 -21.21 7.74 13.21
N LEU A 19 -22.36 8.18 12.73
CA LEU A 19 -23.63 8.09 13.45
C LEU A 19 -24.00 6.62 13.71
N ALA A 20 -23.89 5.75 12.70
CA ALA A 20 -24.16 4.33 12.84
C ALA A 20 -23.22 3.65 13.87
N PHE A 21 -21.92 3.99 13.85
CA PHE A 21 -20.96 3.49 14.82
C PHE A 21 -21.26 3.99 16.24
N ALA A 22 -21.61 5.28 16.39
CA ALA A 22 -21.97 5.85 17.68
C ALA A 22 -23.22 5.17 18.27
N LEU A 23 -24.25 4.92 17.45
CA LEU A 23 -25.43 4.17 17.85
C LEU A 23 -25.09 2.74 18.27
N LEU A 24 -24.21 2.07 17.53
CA LEU A 24 -23.76 0.72 17.86
C LEU A 24 -23.01 0.68 19.19
N VAL A 25 -22.10 1.61 19.45
CA VAL A 25 -21.40 1.73 20.74
C VAL A 25 -22.39 1.99 21.89
N ALA A 26 -23.34 2.91 21.69
CA ALA A 26 -24.37 3.21 22.69
C ALA A 26 -25.24 1.98 23.00
N ALA A 27 -25.64 1.22 21.97
CA ALA A 27 -26.40 -0.02 22.13
C ALA A 27 -25.59 -1.11 22.85
N THR A 28 -24.29 -1.24 22.54
CA THR A 28 -23.42 -2.18 23.25
C THR A 28 -23.27 -1.81 24.72
N LEU A 29 -23.08 -0.52 25.03
CA LEU A 29 -22.99 -0.05 26.41
C LEU A 29 -24.29 -0.29 27.18
N SER A 30 -25.45 -0.06 26.57
CA SER A 30 -26.73 -0.32 27.23
C SER A 30 -26.93 -1.81 27.50
N LEU A 31 -26.66 -2.69 26.53
CA LEU A 31 -26.69 -4.15 26.69
C LEU A 31 -25.75 -4.63 27.80
N LEU A 32 -24.54 -4.10 27.85
CA LEU A 32 -23.54 -4.44 28.87
C LEU A 32 -23.99 -4.00 30.25
N THR A 33 -24.56 -2.78 30.36
CA THR A 33 -25.09 -2.24 31.61
C THR A 33 -26.27 -3.06 32.12
N VAL A 34 -27.23 -3.39 31.25
CA VAL A 34 -28.38 -4.24 31.60
C VAL A 34 -27.95 -5.64 32.02
N THR A 35 -26.98 -6.23 31.32
CA THR A 35 -26.42 -7.55 31.66
C THR A 35 -25.65 -7.51 32.98
N ALA A 36 -24.86 -6.48 33.23
CA ALA A 36 -24.15 -6.30 34.50
C ALA A 36 -25.13 -6.12 35.68
N LEU A 37 -26.13 -5.25 35.55
CA LEU A 37 -27.14 -5.05 36.59
C LEU A 37 -27.95 -6.33 36.85
N ALA A 38 -28.24 -7.13 35.82
CA ALA A 38 -28.87 -8.43 35.98
C ALA A 38 -27.97 -9.46 36.69
N THR A 39 -26.66 -9.45 36.44
CA THR A 39 -25.70 -10.28 37.19
C THR A 39 -25.62 -9.92 38.67
N PHE A 40 -25.72 -8.64 39.01
CA PHE A 40 -25.74 -8.18 40.41
C PHE A 40 -27.12 -8.29 41.08
N GLY A 41 -28.13 -8.82 40.37
CA GLY A 41 -29.48 -9.02 40.90
C GLY A 41 -30.29 -7.72 41.09
N VAL A 42 -29.84 -6.61 40.50
CA VAL A 42 -30.53 -5.31 40.58
C VAL A 42 -31.68 -5.24 39.56
N LEU A 43 -31.50 -5.82 38.38
CA LEU A 43 -32.51 -5.95 37.33
C LEU A 43 -32.86 -7.43 37.10
N PRO A 44 -34.12 -7.77 36.76
CA PRO A 44 -34.45 -9.13 36.33
C PRO A 44 -33.74 -9.46 35.01
N TRP A 45 -33.41 -10.73 34.84
CA TRP A 45 -32.92 -11.25 33.56
C TRP A 45 -34.01 -11.22 32.50
N LEU A 46 -33.62 -11.17 31.23
CA LEU A 46 -34.57 -11.36 30.13
C LEU A 46 -35.24 -12.72 30.25
N GLU A 47 -36.56 -12.73 30.41
CA GLU A 47 -37.37 -13.95 30.44
C GLU A 47 -37.82 -14.30 29.03
N MET A 48 -37.35 -15.45 28.54
CA MET A 48 -37.75 -16.00 27.26
C MET A 48 -37.63 -17.51 27.36
N THR A 49 -38.70 -18.22 26.97
CA THR A 49 -38.73 -19.68 26.90
C THR A 49 -38.49 -20.12 25.47
N ALA A 50 -37.50 -20.97 25.25
CA ALA A 50 -37.28 -21.60 23.95
C ALA A 50 -37.66 -23.08 24.03
N ARG A 51 -38.32 -23.62 23.02
CA ARG A 51 -38.67 -25.05 22.94
C ARG A 51 -38.00 -25.67 21.72
N ILE A 52 -37.28 -26.76 21.94
CA ILE A 52 -36.70 -27.59 20.88
C ILE A 52 -37.28 -28.99 21.04
N GLY A 53 -38.11 -29.43 20.09
CA GLY A 53 -38.89 -30.66 20.22
C GLY A 53 -39.83 -30.59 21.43
N ASP A 54 -39.74 -31.57 22.34
CA ASP A 54 -40.52 -31.60 23.59
C ASP A 54 -39.79 -31.02 24.81
N THR A 55 -38.56 -30.53 24.63
CA THR A 55 -37.79 -29.93 25.73
C THR A 55 -37.97 -28.41 25.75
N THR A 56 -38.41 -27.88 26.90
CA THR A 56 -38.50 -26.45 27.17
C THR A 56 -37.26 -25.98 27.93
N TYR A 57 -36.66 -24.90 27.45
CA TYR A 57 -35.48 -24.27 28.05
C TYR A 57 -35.88 -22.93 28.67
N ASP A 58 -35.99 -22.92 30.00
CA ASP A 58 -36.36 -21.73 30.76
C ASP A 58 -35.22 -20.71 30.85
N ALA A 59 -33.97 -21.16 30.68
CA ALA A 59 -32.78 -20.29 30.67
C ALA A 59 -32.50 -19.62 29.32
N ALA A 60 -33.38 -19.76 28.33
CA ALA A 60 -33.12 -19.28 26.97
C ALA A 60 -32.96 -17.76 26.90
N GLY A 61 -33.76 -17.00 27.67
CA GLY A 61 -33.63 -15.54 27.75
C GLY A 61 -32.29 -15.08 28.32
N ARG A 62 -31.79 -15.74 29.37
CA ARG A 62 -30.46 -15.46 29.94
C ARG A 62 -29.34 -15.72 28.93
N MET A 63 -29.39 -16.87 28.26
CA MET A 63 -28.38 -17.23 27.25
C MET A 63 -28.40 -16.27 26.06
N PHE A 64 -29.59 -15.86 25.62
CA PHE A 64 -29.73 -14.89 24.54
C PHE A 64 -29.18 -13.51 24.92
N GLN A 65 -29.50 -13.02 26.13
CA GLN A 65 -29.00 -11.73 26.61
C GLN A 65 -27.46 -11.70 26.70
N ILE A 66 -26.85 -12.76 27.25
CA ILE A 66 -25.38 -12.87 27.32
C ILE A 66 -24.77 -12.97 25.92
N GLY A 67 -25.34 -13.82 25.05
CA GLY A 67 -24.88 -14.01 23.69
C GLY A 67 -24.96 -12.73 22.84
N ALA A 68 -26.07 -12.00 22.92
CA ALA A 68 -26.27 -10.73 22.24
C ALA A 68 -25.27 -9.67 22.72
N THR A 69 -25.03 -9.60 24.03
CA THR A 69 -24.04 -8.67 24.61
C THR A 69 -22.62 -9.01 24.16
N ALA A 70 -22.24 -10.29 24.20
CA ALA A 70 -20.92 -10.74 23.73
C ALA A 70 -20.70 -10.45 22.23
N LEU A 71 -21.72 -10.70 21.39
CA LEU A 71 -21.68 -10.40 19.96
C LEU A 71 -21.54 -8.90 19.70
N ALA A 72 -22.30 -8.06 20.41
CA ALA A 72 -22.24 -6.61 20.29
C ALA A 72 -20.84 -6.06 20.66
N VAL A 73 -20.24 -6.59 21.73
CA VAL A 73 -18.86 -6.26 22.14
C VAL A 73 -17.85 -6.68 21.06
N MET A 74 -17.96 -7.90 20.52
CA MET A 74 -17.07 -8.38 19.46
C MET A 74 -17.17 -7.50 18.20
N LEU A 75 -18.38 -7.09 17.82
CA LEU A 75 -18.61 -6.21 16.68
C LEU A 75 -18.00 -4.82 16.87
N CYS A 76 -18.02 -4.28 18.11
CA CYS A 76 -17.33 -3.04 18.47
C CYS A 76 -15.81 -3.13 18.31
N PHE A 77 -15.18 -4.29 18.52
CA PHE A 77 -13.73 -4.48 18.31
C PHE A 77 -13.37 -4.74 16.83
N PHE A 78 -14.26 -5.39 16.09
CA PHE A 78 -14.02 -5.77 14.70
C PHE A 78 -14.15 -4.60 13.71
N LEU A 79 -15.18 -3.75 13.87
CA LEU A 79 -15.47 -2.64 12.96
C LEU A 79 -14.34 -1.59 12.84
N PRO A 80 -13.73 -1.11 13.94
CA PRO A 80 -12.65 -0.13 13.88
C PRO A 80 -11.36 -0.69 13.26
N SER A 81 -11.08 -1.98 13.49
CA SER A 81 -9.86 -2.65 13.01
C SER A 81 -9.86 -2.77 11.48
N ASN A 82 -10.98 -3.14 10.88
CA ASN A 82 -11.11 -3.20 9.42
C ASN A 82 -11.00 -1.81 8.76
N GLY A 83 -11.55 -0.78 9.42
CA GLY A 83 -11.43 0.60 8.95
C GLY A 83 -9.98 1.12 8.95
N ARG A 84 -9.19 0.80 9.99
CA ARG A 84 -7.76 1.12 10.04
C ARG A 84 -6.97 0.42 8.92
N ILE A 85 -7.25 -0.85 8.66
CA ILE A 85 -6.56 -1.62 7.62
C ILE A 85 -6.87 -1.05 6.23
N MET A 86 -8.14 -0.74 5.94
CA MET A 86 -8.55 -0.15 4.67
C MET A 86 -7.99 1.28 4.48
N ALA A 87 -7.85 2.03 5.58
CA ALA A 87 -7.23 3.36 5.60
C ALA A 87 -5.71 3.30 5.33
N LEU A 88 -5.00 2.29 5.84
CA LEU A 88 -3.58 2.06 5.56
C LEU A 88 -3.37 1.74 4.07
N GLU A 89 -4.22 0.90 3.49
CA GLU A 89 -4.15 0.51 2.08
C GLU A 89 -4.46 1.68 1.14
N THR A 90 -5.43 2.53 1.48
CA THR A 90 -5.69 3.78 0.74
C THR A 90 -4.62 4.84 0.99
N SER A 91 -4.02 4.91 2.18
CA SER A 91 -2.91 5.81 2.47
C SER A 91 -1.68 5.48 1.64
N HIS A 92 -1.36 4.18 1.46
CA HIS A 92 -0.24 3.75 0.63
C HIS A 92 -0.43 4.13 -0.85
N ARG A 93 -1.65 3.97 -1.38
CA ARG A 93 -2.00 4.39 -2.74
C ARG A 93 -2.04 5.91 -2.92
N ARG A 94 -2.49 6.65 -1.89
CA ARG A 94 -2.51 8.11 -1.89
C ARG A 94 -1.10 8.71 -1.73
N PHE A 95 -0.19 8.01 -1.04
CA PHE A 95 1.22 8.40 -0.94
C PHE A 95 1.94 8.30 -2.31
N ALA A 96 1.66 7.25 -3.09
CA ALA A 96 2.15 7.13 -4.45
C ALA A 96 1.67 8.28 -5.36
N ILE A 97 0.44 8.78 -5.15
CA ILE A 97 -0.11 9.94 -5.87
C ILE A 97 0.47 11.28 -5.33
N ASN A 98 0.77 11.38 -4.03
CA ASN A 98 1.34 12.61 -3.45
C ASN A 98 2.83 12.84 -3.77
N MET A 99 3.56 11.81 -4.23
CA MET A 99 4.97 11.98 -4.63
C MET A 99 5.12 12.91 -5.84
N GLU A 100 4.09 13.01 -6.69
CA GLU A 100 4.03 13.99 -7.79
C GLU A 100 3.88 15.43 -7.29
N ASP A 101 3.16 15.65 -6.18
CA ASP A 101 3.02 16.98 -5.57
C ASP A 101 4.32 17.37 -4.83
N VAL A 102 5.00 16.42 -4.19
CA VAL A 102 6.34 16.64 -3.61
C VAL A 102 7.37 16.95 -4.69
N ALA A 103 7.37 16.21 -5.81
CA ALA A 103 8.25 16.48 -6.95
C ALA A 103 7.96 17.85 -7.58
N ARG A 104 6.69 18.25 -7.67
CA ARG A 104 6.28 19.55 -8.21
C ARG A 104 6.62 20.71 -7.27
N ALA A 105 6.45 20.52 -5.97
CA ALA A 105 6.87 21.50 -4.96
C ALA A 105 8.40 21.64 -4.91
N TYR A 106 9.13 20.54 -5.00
CA TYR A 106 10.59 20.53 -5.08
C TYR A 106 11.08 21.20 -6.37
N ALA A 107 10.46 20.91 -7.52
CA ALA A 107 10.76 21.55 -8.79
C ALA A 107 10.44 23.05 -8.78
N ALA A 108 9.32 23.46 -8.18
CA ALA A 108 8.96 24.87 -8.04
C ALA A 108 9.88 25.63 -7.09
N ALA A 109 10.27 25.03 -5.96
CA ALA A 109 11.24 25.60 -5.02
C ALA A 109 12.63 25.74 -5.65
N HIS A 110 13.11 24.72 -6.38
CA HIS A 110 14.36 24.81 -7.12
C HIS A 110 14.31 25.71 -8.36
N ALA A 111 13.14 25.94 -8.96
CA ALA A 111 12.95 26.95 -10.00
C ALA A 111 13.02 28.36 -9.40
N ALA A 112 12.39 28.59 -8.24
CA ALA A 112 12.43 29.86 -7.53
C ALA A 112 13.81 30.21 -6.97
N ASP A 113 14.53 29.25 -6.37
CA ASP A 113 15.91 29.45 -5.89
C ASP A 113 16.90 29.76 -7.02
N ARG A 114 16.71 29.15 -8.20
CA ARG A 114 17.53 29.45 -9.38
C ARG A 114 17.17 30.78 -10.04
N ALA A 115 15.92 31.23 -9.92
CA ALA A 115 15.48 32.53 -10.42
C ALA A 115 15.86 33.71 -9.50
N GLY A 116 16.13 33.47 -8.21
CA GLY A 116 16.32 34.54 -7.22
C GLY A 116 17.77 35.03 -7.03
N ALA A 117 18.79 34.21 -7.29
CA ALA A 117 20.16 34.52 -6.86
C ALA A 117 21.16 34.87 -7.99
N PHE A 118 20.88 34.55 -9.26
CA PHE A 118 21.88 34.67 -10.34
C PHE A 118 21.40 35.18 -11.70
N SER A 119 20.10 35.39 -11.95
CA SER A 119 19.60 35.76 -13.29
C SER A 119 19.67 37.26 -13.61
N VAL A 120 19.54 38.14 -12.62
CA VAL A 120 19.35 39.59 -12.88
C VAL A 120 20.66 40.32 -13.24
N HIS A 121 21.84 39.73 -13.08
CA HIS A 121 23.09 40.40 -13.49
C HIS A 121 23.64 39.89 -14.83
N SER A 122 23.61 38.58 -15.06
CA SER A 122 24.08 37.99 -16.32
C SER A 122 23.17 38.31 -17.50
N GLU A 123 21.85 38.35 -17.30
CA GLU A 123 20.90 38.70 -18.36
C GLU A 123 21.04 40.17 -18.77
N PHE A 124 21.29 41.06 -17.81
CA PHE A 124 21.52 42.48 -18.08
C PHE A 124 22.85 42.73 -18.80
N ASP A 125 23.92 42.03 -18.43
CA ASP A 125 25.20 42.12 -19.14
C ASP A 125 25.13 41.53 -20.55
N ALA A 126 24.40 40.44 -20.74
CA ALA A 126 24.18 39.84 -22.06
C ALA A 126 23.36 40.74 -22.99
N VAL A 127 22.29 41.38 -22.50
CA VAL A 127 21.51 42.37 -23.25
C VAL A 127 22.34 43.61 -23.55
N ARG A 128 23.12 44.12 -22.59
CA ARG A 128 24.00 45.27 -22.76
C ARG A 128 25.11 45.03 -23.80
N ALA A 129 25.74 43.86 -23.78
CA ALA A 129 26.75 43.47 -24.78
C ALA A 129 26.14 43.37 -26.18
N ARG A 130 24.88 42.91 -26.29
CA ARG A 130 24.14 42.86 -27.57
C ARG A 130 23.77 44.25 -28.07
N LEU A 131 23.34 45.14 -27.18
CA LEU A 131 23.01 46.53 -27.49
C LEU A 131 24.23 47.29 -28.01
N ALA A 132 25.38 47.12 -27.36
CA ALA A 132 26.64 47.71 -27.80
C ALA A 132 27.05 47.20 -29.19
N HIS A 133 26.94 45.88 -29.43
CA HIS A 133 27.23 45.28 -30.72
C HIS A 133 26.32 45.77 -31.86
N LEU A 134 25.02 45.99 -31.57
CA LEU A 134 24.07 46.53 -32.55
C LEU A 134 24.29 48.03 -32.81
N ASN A 135 24.75 48.77 -31.80
CA ASN A 135 25.04 50.19 -31.91
C ASN A 135 26.33 50.47 -32.71
N ASP A 136 27.34 49.60 -32.59
CA ASP A 136 28.59 49.68 -33.35
C ASP A 136 28.45 49.18 -34.81
N HIS A 137 27.27 48.71 -35.21
CA HIS A 137 27.03 48.18 -36.55
C HIS A 137 26.81 49.32 -37.57
N PRO A 138 27.55 49.35 -38.69
CA PRO A 138 27.62 50.51 -39.61
C PRO A 138 26.28 50.93 -40.21
N ASP A 139 25.34 49.99 -40.37
CA ASP A 139 24.01 50.24 -40.95
C ASP A 139 22.89 50.47 -39.91
N LEU A 140 23.16 50.28 -38.62
CA LEU A 140 22.14 50.24 -37.56
C LEU A 140 22.33 51.30 -36.46
N GLY A 141 23.51 51.93 -36.36
CA GLY A 141 23.81 52.96 -35.36
C GLY A 141 22.95 54.24 -35.47
N THR A 142 22.24 54.43 -36.58
CA THR A 142 21.28 55.54 -36.78
C THR A 142 19.87 55.24 -36.26
N LEU A 143 19.60 54.01 -35.81
CA LEU A 143 18.29 53.63 -35.29
C LEU A 143 18.06 54.20 -33.88
N GLU A 144 16.80 54.48 -33.57
CA GLU A 144 16.41 55.03 -32.28
C GLU A 144 16.76 54.04 -31.14
N PRO A 145 17.31 54.50 -30.00
CA PRO A 145 17.81 53.62 -28.93
C PRO A 145 16.80 52.58 -28.44
N SER A 146 15.51 52.91 -28.44
CA SER A 146 14.41 52.03 -28.05
C SER A 146 14.23 50.83 -28.99
N MET A 147 14.49 51.00 -30.29
CA MET A 147 14.36 49.92 -31.29
C MET A 147 15.53 48.93 -31.20
N LEU A 148 16.74 49.43 -30.91
CA LEU A 148 17.92 48.60 -30.68
C LEU A 148 17.78 47.76 -29.40
N GLU A 149 17.13 48.32 -28.37
CA GLU A 149 16.86 47.63 -27.10
C GLU A 149 15.88 46.47 -27.29
N VAL A 150 14.78 46.69 -28.02
CA VAL A 150 13.82 45.63 -28.33
C VAL A 150 14.46 44.54 -29.21
N ALA A 151 15.28 44.92 -30.20
CA ALA A 151 16.00 43.96 -31.04
C ALA A 151 17.02 43.12 -30.25
N ALA A 152 17.74 43.75 -29.30
CA ALA A 152 18.67 43.06 -28.41
C ALA A 152 17.96 42.04 -27.51
N GLN A 153 16.82 42.43 -26.91
CA GLN A 153 16.01 41.56 -26.06
C GLN A 153 15.43 40.38 -26.84
N MET A 154 14.85 40.63 -28.02
CA MET A 154 14.30 39.57 -28.87
C MET A 154 15.38 38.60 -29.40
N SER A 155 16.58 39.11 -29.74
CA SER A 155 17.71 38.27 -30.16
C SER A 155 18.23 37.36 -29.05
N TYR A 156 18.20 37.83 -27.80
CA TYR A 156 18.59 37.03 -26.64
C TYR A 156 17.60 35.89 -26.39
N LEU A 157 16.30 36.23 -26.31
CA LEU A 157 15.21 35.26 -26.13
C LEU A 157 15.19 34.18 -27.21
N SER A 158 15.34 34.54 -28.48
CA SER A 158 15.38 33.55 -29.57
C SER A 158 16.58 32.61 -29.50
N ARG A 159 17.74 33.08 -29.03
CA ARG A 159 18.94 32.24 -28.90
C ARG A 159 18.84 31.29 -27.70
N GLU A 160 18.34 31.78 -26.57
CA GLU A 160 18.10 30.95 -25.39
C GLU A 160 17.09 29.83 -25.67
N LEU A 161 16.02 30.14 -26.40
CA LEU A 161 15.04 29.15 -26.86
C LEU A 161 15.68 28.12 -27.81
N ALA A 162 16.48 28.56 -28.78
CA ALA A 162 17.15 27.66 -29.73
C ALA A 162 18.21 26.76 -29.05
N GLU A 163 18.88 27.26 -28.02
CA GLU A 163 19.86 26.49 -27.27
C GLU A 163 19.19 25.48 -26.33
N THR A 164 18.12 25.89 -25.65
CA THR A 164 17.38 25.03 -24.71
C THR A 164 16.59 23.95 -25.44
N TYR A 165 15.92 24.33 -26.54
CA TYR A 165 15.08 23.47 -27.37
C TYR A 165 15.71 23.21 -28.73
N SER A 166 17.02 22.91 -28.75
CA SER A 166 17.63 22.45 -29.99
C SER A 166 17.01 21.13 -30.42
N ASP A 167 16.79 20.95 -31.72
CA ASP A 167 16.20 19.72 -32.28
C ASP A 167 16.98 18.47 -31.82
N GLU A 168 18.30 18.58 -31.69
CA GLU A 168 19.17 17.52 -31.16
C GLU A 168 18.85 17.15 -29.70
N LYS A 169 18.55 18.12 -28.84
CA LYS A 169 18.16 17.84 -27.44
C LYS A 169 16.80 17.18 -27.37
N VAL A 170 15.85 17.60 -28.22
CA VAL A 170 14.51 17.02 -28.29
C VAL A 170 14.56 15.58 -28.81
N GLU A 171 15.33 15.32 -29.87
CA GLU A 171 15.51 13.96 -30.41
C GLU A 171 16.20 13.03 -29.41
N ARG A 172 17.23 13.50 -28.68
CA ARG A 172 17.83 12.69 -27.60
C ARG A 172 16.85 12.37 -26.48
N ALA A 173 16.02 13.33 -26.08
CA ALA A 173 15.00 13.10 -25.06
C ALA A 173 13.96 12.06 -25.54
N ARG A 174 13.52 12.15 -26.80
CA ARG A 174 12.62 11.16 -27.42
C ARG A 174 13.27 9.77 -27.46
N ALA A 175 14.52 9.67 -27.88
CA ALA A 175 15.26 8.40 -27.92
C ALA A 175 15.38 7.77 -26.52
N PHE A 176 15.68 8.56 -25.49
CA PHE A 176 15.73 8.08 -24.11
C PHE A 176 14.37 7.54 -23.63
N LEU A 177 13.26 8.20 -23.95
CA LEU A 177 11.93 7.73 -23.58
C LEU A 177 11.58 6.41 -24.27
N ILE A 178 11.92 6.27 -25.55
CA ILE A 178 11.72 5.01 -26.30
C ILE A 178 12.54 3.88 -25.66
N GLN A 179 13.81 4.14 -25.34
CA GLN A 179 14.66 3.16 -24.67
C GLN A 179 14.08 2.74 -23.31
N ARG A 180 13.59 3.70 -22.51
CA ARG A 180 12.97 3.40 -21.21
C ARG A 180 11.70 2.57 -21.35
N GLN A 181 10.92 2.80 -22.40
CA GLN A 181 9.74 2.00 -22.67
C GLN A 181 10.10 0.53 -22.97
N GLN A 182 11.13 0.31 -23.80
CA GLN A 182 11.65 -1.03 -24.08
C GLN A 182 12.21 -1.72 -22.82
N GLU A 183 12.90 -0.98 -21.96
CA GLU A 183 13.40 -1.51 -20.68
C GLU A 183 12.26 -1.96 -19.75
N ILE A 184 11.15 -1.21 -19.72
CA ILE A 184 9.95 -1.54 -18.92
C ILE A 184 9.30 -2.82 -19.45
N GLU A 185 9.11 -2.96 -20.75
CA GLU A 185 8.53 -4.19 -21.36
C GLU A 185 9.40 -5.43 -21.06
N ALA A 186 10.72 -5.30 -21.15
CA ALA A 186 11.66 -6.36 -20.80
C ALA A 186 11.63 -6.69 -19.30
N PHE A 187 11.38 -5.70 -18.45
CA PHE A 187 11.22 -5.89 -17.01
C PHE A 187 9.90 -6.61 -16.68
N GLU A 188 8.80 -6.22 -17.30
CA GLU A 188 7.49 -6.85 -17.14
C GLU A 188 7.52 -8.32 -17.53
N THR A 189 8.17 -8.64 -18.66
CA THR A 189 8.37 -10.03 -19.10
C THR A 189 9.13 -10.86 -18.06
N ARG A 190 10.15 -10.28 -17.41
CA ARG A 190 10.90 -10.96 -16.34
C ARG A 190 10.06 -11.14 -15.08
N LEU A 191 9.24 -10.15 -14.74
CA LEU A 191 8.36 -10.20 -13.57
C LEU A 191 7.32 -11.31 -13.73
N GLU A 192 6.70 -11.45 -14.90
CA GLU A 192 5.74 -12.54 -15.17
C GLU A 192 6.39 -13.92 -15.03
N LYS A 193 7.59 -14.11 -15.58
CA LYS A 193 8.36 -15.36 -15.39
C LYS A 193 8.61 -15.65 -13.91
N ALA A 194 9.03 -14.65 -13.14
CA ALA A 194 9.27 -14.82 -11.71
C ALA A 194 7.99 -15.18 -10.93
N LYS A 195 6.83 -14.60 -11.29
CA LYS A 195 5.54 -14.94 -10.69
C LYS A 195 5.16 -16.40 -10.94
N LEU A 196 5.33 -16.89 -12.17
CA LEU A 196 5.07 -18.29 -12.52
C LEU A 196 5.92 -19.24 -11.69
N VAL A 197 7.23 -19.00 -11.62
CA VAL A 197 8.16 -19.80 -10.81
C VAL A 197 7.74 -19.78 -9.33
N CYS A 198 7.34 -18.63 -8.79
CA CYS A 198 6.87 -18.53 -7.41
C CYS A 198 5.61 -19.37 -7.15
N GLN A 199 4.67 -19.41 -8.11
CA GLN A 199 3.48 -20.25 -8.01
C GLN A 199 3.82 -21.74 -8.06
N GLU A 200 4.72 -22.14 -8.96
CA GLU A 200 5.20 -23.52 -9.06
C GLU A 200 5.88 -23.97 -7.76
N LEU A 201 6.77 -23.15 -7.21
CA LEU A 201 7.44 -23.42 -5.94
C LEU A 201 6.45 -23.57 -4.78
N LYS A 202 5.40 -22.74 -4.73
CA LYS A 202 4.34 -22.84 -3.71
C LYS A 202 3.59 -24.17 -3.84
N HIS A 203 3.27 -24.58 -5.07
CA HIS A 203 2.60 -25.87 -5.32
C HIS A 203 3.50 -27.05 -4.91
N TRP A 204 4.79 -26.99 -5.21
CA TRP A 204 5.75 -28.02 -4.82
C TRP A 204 5.89 -28.12 -3.30
N ALA A 205 5.98 -26.99 -2.61
CA ALA A 205 6.05 -26.96 -1.15
C ALA A 205 4.81 -27.62 -0.51
N MET A 206 3.61 -27.33 -1.02
CA MET A 206 2.37 -27.93 -0.54
C MET A 206 2.34 -29.45 -0.77
N ARG A 207 2.81 -29.91 -1.93
CA ARG A 207 2.90 -31.35 -2.23
C ARG A 207 3.86 -32.06 -1.27
N VAL A 208 5.05 -31.49 -1.06
CA VAL A 208 6.05 -32.07 -0.15
C VAL A 208 5.52 -32.16 1.29
N ASP A 209 4.81 -31.14 1.77
CA ASP A 209 4.21 -31.14 3.12
C ASP A 209 3.13 -32.24 3.28
N MET A 210 2.30 -32.43 2.24
CA MET A 210 1.35 -33.54 2.19
C MET A 210 2.05 -34.91 2.22
N ASP A 211 3.08 -35.08 1.38
CA ASP A 211 3.83 -36.33 1.29
C ASP A 211 4.55 -36.64 2.61
N GLU A 212 5.11 -35.63 3.28
CA GLU A 212 5.73 -35.78 4.60
C GLU A 212 4.69 -36.17 5.67
N SER A 213 3.50 -35.57 5.63
CA SER A 213 2.41 -35.90 6.54
C SER A 213 1.95 -37.36 6.38
N VAL A 214 1.85 -37.84 5.14
CA VAL A 214 1.54 -39.25 4.85
C VAL A 214 2.66 -40.17 5.36
N ALA A 215 3.92 -39.86 5.07
CA ALA A 215 5.06 -40.64 5.55
C ALA A 215 5.11 -40.72 7.09
N ARG A 216 4.82 -39.61 7.78
CA ARG A 216 4.74 -39.57 9.25
C ARG A 216 3.62 -40.46 9.79
N SER A 217 2.45 -40.45 9.16
CA SER A 217 1.33 -41.34 9.52
C SER A 217 1.69 -42.81 9.31
N GLN A 218 2.35 -43.15 8.20
CA GLN A 218 2.78 -44.53 7.92
C GLN A 218 3.82 -45.00 8.94
N LEU A 219 4.78 -44.15 9.28
CA LEU A 219 5.77 -44.44 10.32
C LEU A 219 5.11 -44.68 11.68
N HIS A 220 4.13 -43.85 12.07
CA HIS A 220 3.40 -44.01 13.33
C HIS A 220 2.68 -45.36 13.37
N ARG A 221 1.94 -45.70 12.31
CA ARG A 221 1.24 -46.98 12.20
C ARG A 221 2.21 -48.16 12.27
N LEU A 222 3.34 -48.09 11.57
CA LEU A 222 4.36 -49.14 11.61
C LEU A 222 4.92 -49.33 13.03
N LYS A 223 5.12 -48.23 13.78
CA LYS A 223 5.55 -48.29 15.19
C LYS A 223 4.49 -48.93 16.08
N ASP A 224 3.21 -48.61 15.87
CA ASP A 224 2.11 -49.22 16.64
C ASP A 224 1.96 -50.72 16.33
N ASP A 225 2.07 -51.10 15.06
CA ASP A 225 2.06 -52.50 14.62
C ASP A 225 3.24 -53.27 15.25
N LEU A 226 4.45 -52.69 15.22
CA LEU A 226 5.64 -53.28 15.85
C LEU A 226 5.47 -53.43 17.38
N LYS A 227 4.88 -52.44 18.05
CA LYS A 227 4.58 -52.48 19.48
C LYS A 227 3.59 -53.60 19.84
N THR A 228 2.64 -53.88 18.95
CA THR A 228 1.67 -54.98 19.11
C THR A 228 2.35 -56.35 19.01
N VAL A 229 3.29 -56.50 18.08
CA VAL A 229 3.99 -57.78 17.84
C VAL A 229 5.07 -58.05 18.88
N LEU A 230 5.73 -57.01 19.41
CA LEU A 230 6.85 -57.17 20.34
C LEU A 230 6.78 -56.16 21.50
N PRO A 231 5.90 -56.38 22.50
CA PRO A 231 5.64 -55.43 23.59
C PRO A 231 6.83 -55.25 24.55
N GLU A 232 7.76 -56.21 24.60
CA GLU A 232 8.94 -56.16 25.49
C GLU A 232 9.97 -55.10 25.07
N LEU A 233 9.98 -54.65 23.80
CA LEU A 233 10.87 -53.58 23.33
C LEU A 233 10.48 -52.17 23.82
N ASP A 234 9.25 -51.96 24.30
CA ASP A 234 8.76 -50.66 24.78
C ASP A 234 9.33 -50.30 26.17
N GLN A 235 9.77 -51.30 26.95
CA GLN A 235 10.36 -51.10 28.28
C GLN A 235 11.87 -50.82 28.25
N ALA A 236 12.52 -51.11 27.12
CA ALA A 236 13.89 -50.70 26.88
C ALA A 236 13.86 -49.24 26.43
N ASP A 237 14.05 -48.33 27.38
CA ASP A 237 14.27 -46.91 27.15
C ASP A 237 15.54 -46.75 26.30
N LEU A 238 15.40 -46.89 24.98
CA LEU A 238 16.52 -46.80 24.05
C LEU A 238 17.02 -45.35 24.09
N PRO A 239 18.30 -45.12 24.46
CA PRO A 239 18.84 -43.78 24.54
C PRO A 239 18.65 -43.08 23.19
N ARG A 240 18.05 -41.87 23.23
CA ARG A 240 17.89 -41.02 22.03
C ARG A 240 19.24 -40.91 21.32
N GLY A 241 19.34 -41.56 20.16
CA GLY A 241 20.47 -41.39 19.25
C GLY A 241 20.59 -39.92 18.83
N PRO A 242 21.80 -39.47 18.43
CA PRO A 242 22.04 -38.07 18.08
C PRO A 242 21.15 -37.66 16.91
N ARG A 243 20.57 -36.44 16.97
CA ARG A 243 19.84 -35.85 15.83
C ARG A 243 20.76 -35.83 14.60
N PRO A 244 20.29 -36.28 13.42
CA PRO A 244 21.08 -36.15 12.21
C PRO A 244 21.23 -34.65 11.89
N VAL A 245 22.48 -34.19 11.85
CA VAL A 245 22.83 -32.84 11.41
C VAL A 245 22.54 -32.78 9.91
N ALA A 246 21.71 -31.83 9.49
CA ALA A 246 21.45 -31.57 8.08
C ALA A 246 22.77 -31.30 7.34
N GLY A 247 23.20 -32.26 6.51
CA GLY A 247 24.35 -32.09 5.63
C GLY A 247 24.05 -31.04 4.55
N PRO A 248 25.08 -30.34 4.04
CA PRO A 248 24.89 -29.26 3.08
C PRO A 248 24.28 -29.78 1.78
N ILE A 249 23.26 -29.08 1.29
CA ILE A 249 22.65 -29.29 -0.02
C ILE A 249 23.73 -29.02 -1.07
N LYS A 250 24.23 -30.08 -1.71
CA LYS A 250 25.05 -29.93 -2.92
C LYS A 250 24.13 -29.44 -4.02
N THR A 251 24.26 -28.16 -4.37
CA THR A 251 23.78 -27.60 -5.63
C THR A 251 24.49 -28.34 -6.78
N ALA A 252 23.77 -29.26 -7.42
CA ALA A 252 24.14 -29.76 -8.73
C ALA A 252 23.62 -28.77 -9.78
N ALA A 253 24.52 -27.98 -10.34
CA ALA A 253 24.31 -27.23 -11.57
C ALA A 253 25.47 -27.59 -12.50
N GLU A 254 25.19 -28.48 -13.43
CA GLU A 254 25.71 -28.46 -14.80
C GLU A 254 24.52 -28.18 -15.73
#